data_AF-Q6XHH2-F1
#
_entry.id   AF-Q6XHH2-F1
#
_cell.length_a   1.000
_cell.length_b   1.000
_cell.length_c   1.000
_cell.angle_alpha   90.00
_cell.angle_beta   90.00
_cell.angle_gamma   90.00
#
_symmetry.space_group_name_H-M   'P 1'
#
loop_
_entity.id
_entity.type
_entity.pdbx_description
1 polymer ?
#
loop_
_entity_poly.entity_id
_entity_poly.type
_entity_poly.pdbx_seq_one_letter_code
_entity_poly.pdbx_strand_id
1 'polypeptide(L)'
;IGSDTLSGTLTHLMEEHRTRVGAVTGPEAATTSTDGPISNGTERLRLQGSRLQNSRFACFRCCGNIITYLVRLRSTPEELEQRYKSKEIDKFLEKEKHTFRRQVKLLLLGAGESGKSTFLKQMRIIHGVNFDYELLLEYQSVIYQNVIRGMQVLLDAREKLNIAWGSDGREQDAYDAKLMECSSLD
;
A
#
# COMPACT_ATOMS: atom_id res chain seq x y z
N ILE A 1 -13.78 8.49 -21.99
CA ILE A 1 -13.09 7.18 -22.08
C ILE A 1 -11.60 7.48 -21.95
N GLY A 2 -10.85 7.00 -20.96
CA GLY A 2 -11.21 6.27 -19.73
C GLY A 2 -10.96 7.11 -18.47
N SER A 3 -11.16 6.54 -17.28
CA SER A 3 -11.20 7.27 -16.01
C SER A 3 -10.49 6.51 -14.90
N ASP A 4 -9.19 6.26 -15.06
CA ASP A 4 -8.44 5.27 -14.26
C ASP A 4 -7.17 5.83 -13.57
N THR A 5 -6.86 7.12 -13.71
CA THR A 5 -5.63 7.73 -13.14
C THR A 5 -5.63 7.82 -11.60
N LEU A 6 -6.79 7.80 -10.94
CA LEU A 6 -6.91 7.97 -9.48
C LEU A 6 -6.65 6.68 -8.67
N SER A 7 -6.42 5.53 -9.31
CA SER A 7 -6.11 4.26 -8.61
C SER A 7 -4.64 4.14 -8.20
N GLY A 8 -3.73 4.88 -8.85
CA GLY A 8 -2.28 4.71 -8.67
C GLY A 8 -1.69 5.33 -7.39
N THR A 9 -2.31 6.36 -6.83
CA THR A 9 -1.70 7.13 -5.73
C THR A 9 -1.81 6.43 -4.37
N LEU A 10 -2.89 5.66 -4.14
CA LEU A 10 -3.14 5.03 -2.83
C LEU A 10 -2.22 3.81 -2.58
N THR A 11 -1.87 3.07 -3.64
CA THR A 11 -0.90 1.97 -3.54
C THR A 11 0.50 2.47 -3.23
N HIS A 12 0.90 3.62 -3.78
CA HIS A 12 2.21 4.23 -3.50
C HIS A 12 2.33 4.71 -2.04
N LEU A 13 1.25 5.26 -1.47
CA LEU A 13 1.23 5.74 -0.07
C LEU A 13 1.35 4.63 0.99
N MET A 14 1.03 3.36 0.67
CA MET A 14 1.21 2.24 1.60
C MET A 14 2.63 1.64 1.57
N GLU A 15 3.48 2.05 0.62
CA GLU A 15 4.86 1.56 0.49
C GLU A 15 5.84 2.37 1.37
N GLU A 16 5.62 3.68 1.51
CA GLU A 16 6.54 4.60 2.21
C GLU A 16 6.62 4.36 3.74
N HIS A 17 5.54 3.87 4.37
CA HIS A 17 5.54 3.51 5.80
C HIS A 17 6.46 2.33 6.15
N ARG A 18 7.04 1.63 5.15
CA ARG A 18 7.87 0.43 5.38
C ARG A 18 9.31 0.73 5.83
N THR A 19 9.86 1.91 5.55
CA THR A 19 11.30 2.20 5.73
C THR A 19 11.69 2.75 7.11
N ARG A 20 10.76 3.32 7.89
CA ARG A 20 11.09 4.04 9.15
C ARG A 20 11.09 3.21 10.45
N VAL A 21 10.65 1.96 10.44
CA VAL A 21 10.50 1.13 11.68
C VAL A 21 11.67 0.14 11.87
N GLY A 22 12.63 0.06 10.94
CA GLY A 22 13.64 -1.01 10.90
C GLY A 22 15.05 -0.71 11.45
N ALA A 23 15.33 0.48 12.01
CA ALA A 23 16.71 0.98 12.15
C ALA A 23 17.12 1.37 13.60
N VAL A 24 16.89 0.46 14.57
CA VAL A 24 17.30 0.52 15.99
C VAL A 24 17.42 -0.94 16.50
N THR A 25 18.50 -1.47 17.11
CA THR A 25 19.84 -0.96 17.48
C THR A 25 20.93 -2.04 17.26
N GLY A 26 22.18 -1.78 17.67
CA GLY A 26 23.33 -2.72 17.66
C GLY A 26 23.55 -3.57 18.94
N PRO A 27 24.75 -4.15 19.14
CA PRO A 27 24.92 -5.49 19.74
C PRO A 27 25.67 -5.56 21.09
N GLU A 28 25.49 -6.67 21.84
CA GLU A 28 26.48 -7.39 22.70
C GLU A 28 25.76 -8.59 23.39
N ALA A 29 26.27 -9.83 23.34
CA ALA A 29 27.23 -10.50 24.25
C ALA A 29 26.53 -11.49 25.22
N ALA A 30 27.24 -12.52 25.68
CA ALA A 30 26.67 -13.70 26.35
C ALA A 30 26.84 -13.68 27.88
N THR A 31 25.96 -14.38 28.64
CA THR A 31 26.36 -15.27 29.78
C THR A 31 25.19 -16.01 30.49
N THR A 32 25.46 -17.27 30.85
CA THR A 32 25.10 -18.05 32.07
C THR A 32 23.69 -18.06 32.74
N SER A 33 23.03 -19.22 32.63
CA SER A 33 22.52 -20.12 33.72
C SER A 33 21.39 -19.76 34.72
N THR A 34 20.79 -20.83 35.29
CA THR A 34 19.81 -20.94 36.42
C THR A 34 18.33 -20.68 36.10
N ASP A 35 17.35 -21.36 36.71
CA ASP A 35 17.27 -22.75 37.23
C ASP A 35 15.79 -23.17 37.43
N GLY A 36 15.51 -24.47 37.34
CA GLY A 36 14.40 -25.12 38.08
C GLY A 36 13.00 -25.26 37.42
N PRO A 37 12.17 -26.23 37.85
CA PRO A 37 11.19 -26.91 36.96
C PRO A 37 9.77 -27.16 37.52
N ILE A 38 8.88 -27.75 36.70
CA ILE A 38 7.75 -28.68 37.00
C ILE A 38 7.05 -28.94 35.63
N SER A 39 7.43 -29.97 34.87
CA SER A 39 7.12 -31.41 34.98
C SER A 39 5.74 -31.83 34.43
N ASN A 40 5.76 -32.55 33.29
CA ASN A 40 4.87 -33.65 32.85
C ASN A 40 4.95 -33.74 31.30
N GLY A 41 5.27 -34.87 30.65
CA GLY A 41 5.67 -36.18 31.19
C GLY A 41 5.46 -37.31 30.18
N THR A 42 6.45 -37.57 29.31
CA THR A 42 6.56 -38.82 28.51
C THR A 42 8.03 -39.13 28.20
N GLU A 43 8.75 -39.40 29.29
CA GLU A 43 9.71 -40.50 29.45
C GLU A 43 10.39 -41.07 28.18
N ARG A 44 11.70 -40.75 28.05
CA ARG A 44 12.67 -41.66 27.43
C ARG A 44 13.05 -42.73 28.46
N LEU A 45 13.22 -43.99 28.03
CA LEU A 45 14.47 -44.75 28.22
C LEU A 45 14.36 -46.22 27.77
N ARG A 46 15.32 -46.63 26.93
CA ARG A 46 16.04 -47.93 26.84
C ARG A 46 16.84 -47.88 25.54
N LEU A 47 18.07 -48.33 25.39
CA LEU A 47 19.18 -48.73 26.25
C LEU A 47 20.35 -48.93 25.24
N GLN A 48 21.57 -49.06 25.74
CA GLN A 48 22.78 -49.27 24.94
C GLN A 48 22.70 -50.37 23.86
N GLY A 49 23.30 -50.08 22.72
CA GLY A 49 24.42 -50.88 22.18
C GLY A 49 24.16 -52.32 21.73
N SER A 50 23.92 -52.49 20.43
CA SER A 50 24.27 -53.73 19.71
C SER A 50 25.19 -53.42 18.53
N ARG A 51 26.47 -53.80 18.65
CA ARG A 51 27.31 -54.00 17.46
C ARG A 51 26.87 -55.29 16.79
N LEU A 52 26.20 -55.21 15.63
CA LEU A 52 26.60 -55.96 14.43
C LEU A 52 25.76 -55.52 13.22
N GLN A 53 26.48 -55.11 12.16
CA GLN A 53 26.17 -55.31 10.74
C GLN A 53 24.69 -55.29 10.31
N ASN A 54 24.28 -54.21 9.63
CA ASN A 54 24.14 -54.32 8.17
C ASN A 54 24.14 -52.97 7.44
N SER A 55 24.91 -52.92 6.37
CA SER A 55 25.00 -51.78 5.45
C SER A 55 23.73 -51.68 4.59
N ARG A 56 23.04 -50.52 4.62
CA ARG A 56 22.55 -49.82 3.39
C ARG A 56 21.74 -48.52 3.58
N PHE A 57 21.21 -48.20 4.77
CA PHE A 57 20.21 -47.11 4.91
C PHE A 57 20.64 -45.84 5.67
N ALA A 58 21.94 -45.63 5.88
CA ALA A 58 22.46 -44.37 6.42
C ALA A 58 22.91 -43.41 5.30
N CYS A 59 21.99 -42.62 4.70
CA CYS A 59 22.31 -41.29 4.11
C CYS A 59 21.12 -40.40 3.61
N PHE A 60 19.85 -40.63 3.99
CA PHE A 60 18.78 -39.77 3.43
C PHE A 60 18.83 -38.29 3.88
N ARG A 61 19.64 -37.95 4.89
CA ARG A 61 19.89 -36.55 5.31
C ARG A 61 20.96 -35.81 4.46
N CYS A 62 21.68 -36.50 3.57
CA CYS A 62 22.69 -35.85 2.69
C CYS A 62 22.34 -35.93 1.19
N CYS A 63 21.52 -36.91 0.76
CA CYS A 63 21.17 -37.09 -0.66
C CYS A 63 20.32 -35.97 -1.29
N GLY A 64 19.69 -35.08 -0.50
CA GLY A 64 18.96 -33.92 -1.04
C GLY A 64 19.86 -32.93 -1.81
N ASN A 65 21.15 -32.89 -1.49
CA ASN A 65 22.11 -32.01 -2.16
C ASN A 65 22.62 -32.57 -3.50
N ILE A 66 22.67 -33.90 -3.67
CA ILE A 66 23.33 -34.48 -4.85
C ILE A 66 22.50 -34.30 -6.13
N ILE A 67 21.16 -34.42 -6.04
CA ILE A 67 20.27 -34.12 -7.17
C ILE A 67 20.32 -32.62 -7.51
N THR A 68 20.37 -31.75 -6.49
CA THR A 68 20.50 -30.30 -6.69
C THR A 68 21.82 -29.92 -7.37
N TYR A 69 22.92 -30.62 -7.04
CA TYR A 69 24.23 -30.45 -7.71
C TYR A 69 24.21 -30.98 -9.15
N LEU A 70 23.64 -32.17 -9.40
CA LEU A 70 23.55 -32.75 -10.74
C LEU A 70 22.66 -31.92 -11.67
N VAL A 71 21.60 -31.30 -11.16
CA VAL A 71 20.78 -30.34 -11.93
C VAL A 71 21.57 -29.06 -12.24
N ARG A 72 22.39 -28.55 -11.31
CA ARG A 72 23.28 -27.40 -11.59
C ARG A 72 24.34 -27.70 -12.65
N LEU A 73 24.87 -28.92 -12.69
CA LEU A 73 25.93 -29.33 -13.63
C LEU A 73 25.42 -29.58 -15.07
N ARG A 74 24.10 -29.71 -15.27
CA ARG A 74 23.50 -30.01 -16.58
C ARG A 74 22.81 -28.80 -17.24
N SER A 75 22.46 -27.76 -16.48
CA SER A 75 21.82 -26.55 -17.01
C SER A 75 22.83 -25.61 -17.68
N THR A 76 22.37 -24.91 -18.72
CA THR A 76 23.11 -23.78 -19.31
C THR A 76 23.24 -22.62 -18.30
N PRO A 77 24.22 -21.70 -18.46
CA PRO A 77 24.31 -20.52 -17.59
C PRO A 77 23.04 -19.66 -17.62
N GLU A 78 22.39 -19.55 -18.78
CA GLU A 78 21.12 -18.83 -18.96
C GLU A 78 19.97 -19.47 -18.19
N GLU A 79 19.80 -20.80 -18.25
CA GLU A 79 18.82 -21.52 -17.42
C GLU A 79 19.08 -21.31 -15.92
N LEU A 80 20.35 -21.26 -15.52
CA LEU A 80 20.74 -21.05 -14.13
C LEU A 80 20.32 -19.65 -13.65
N GLU A 81 20.58 -18.62 -14.48
CA GLU A 81 20.20 -17.24 -14.22
C GLU A 81 18.67 -17.05 -14.19
N GLN A 82 17.95 -17.65 -15.16
CA GLN A 82 16.48 -17.68 -15.16
C GLN A 82 15.92 -18.33 -13.89
N ARG A 83 16.50 -19.44 -13.42
CA ARG A 83 16.11 -20.09 -12.17
C ARG A 83 16.44 -19.25 -10.92
N TYR A 84 17.48 -18.41 -10.96
CA TYR A 84 17.73 -17.46 -9.87
C TYR A 84 16.69 -16.34 -9.88
N LYS A 85 16.46 -15.69 -11.03
CA LYS A 85 15.44 -14.63 -11.19
C LYS A 85 14.05 -15.12 -10.78
N SER A 86 13.63 -16.31 -11.24
CA SER A 86 12.36 -16.93 -10.84
C SER A 86 12.26 -17.10 -9.32
N LYS A 87 13.31 -17.60 -8.65
CA LYS A 87 13.33 -17.76 -7.20
C LYS A 87 13.32 -16.44 -6.42
N GLU A 88 13.82 -15.36 -7.01
CA GLU A 88 13.72 -14.02 -6.42
C GLU A 88 12.32 -13.46 -6.56
N ILE A 89 11.68 -13.65 -7.72
CA ILE A 89 10.27 -13.32 -7.95
C ILE A 89 9.36 -14.11 -6.98
N ASP A 90 9.55 -15.43 -6.85
CA ASP A 90 8.76 -16.27 -5.93
C ASP A 90 8.87 -15.79 -4.47
N LYS A 91 10.07 -15.40 -4.03
CA LYS A 91 10.31 -14.82 -2.69
C LYS A 91 9.66 -13.45 -2.51
N PHE A 92 9.60 -12.65 -3.56
CA PHE A 92 8.94 -11.34 -3.53
C PHE A 92 7.41 -11.53 -3.44
N LEU A 93 6.84 -12.38 -4.30
CA LEU A 93 5.42 -12.71 -4.31
C LEU A 93 4.92 -13.28 -2.98
N GLU A 94 5.67 -14.17 -2.31
CA GLU A 94 5.24 -14.71 -1.02
C GLU A 94 5.26 -13.63 0.10
N LYS A 95 6.16 -12.63 0.02
CA LYS A 95 6.15 -11.47 0.93
C LYS A 95 4.93 -10.58 0.68
N GLU A 96 4.65 -10.24 -0.57
CA GLU A 96 3.47 -9.43 -0.94
C GLU A 96 2.15 -10.12 -0.58
N LYS A 97 2.05 -11.43 -0.81
CA LYS A 97 0.92 -12.26 -0.39
C LYS A 97 0.69 -12.19 1.11
N HIS A 98 1.75 -12.13 1.93
CA HIS A 98 1.65 -11.96 3.37
C HIS A 98 1.20 -10.55 3.80
N THR A 99 1.61 -9.48 3.12
CA THR A 99 1.13 -8.12 3.40
C THR A 99 -0.31 -7.93 2.92
N PHE A 100 -0.63 -8.38 1.70
CA PHE A 100 -1.98 -8.33 1.12
C PHE A 100 -3.02 -9.07 1.98
N ARG A 101 -2.68 -10.25 2.53
CA ARG A 101 -3.54 -10.99 3.47
C ARG A 101 -3.85 -10.24 4.77
N ARG A 102 -3.03 -9.25 5.14
CA ARG A 102 -3.23 -8.39 6.33
C ARG A 102 -3.87 -7.04 5.97
N GLN A 103 -4.01 -6.72 4.68
CA GLN A 103 -4.60 -5.46 4.23
C GLN A 103 -6.13 -5.52 4.35
N VAL A 104 -6.69 -4.63 5.18
CA VAL A 104 -8.14 -4.43 5.25
C VAL A 104 -8.55 -3.52 4.10
N LYS A 105 -9.52 -3.95 3.29
CA LYS A 105 -10.09 -3.15 2.19
C LYS A 105 -11.46 -2.61 2.61
N LEU A 106 -11.67 -1.31 2.42
CA LEU A 106 -12.92 -0.63 2.75
C LEU A 106 -13.53 -0.06 1.48
N LEU A 107 -14.84 -0.23 1.31
CA LEU A 107 -15.61 0.34 0.20
C LEU A 107 -16.60 1.37 0.76
N LEU A 108 -16.50 2.62 0.29
CA LEU A 108 -17.39 3.70 0.70
C LEU A 108 -18.56 3.79 -0.29
N LEU A 109 -19.76 3.46 0.17
CA LEU A 109 -21.00 3.54 -0.62
C LEU A 109 -21.83 4.76 -0.18
N GLY A 110 -22.59 5.33 -1.12
CA GLY A 110 -23.46 6.49 -0.88
C GLY A 110 -23.74 7.25 -2.18
N ALA A 111 -24.79 8.09 -2.17
CA ALA A 111 -25.20 8.91 -3.31
C ALA A 111 -24.11 9.87 -3.83
N GLY A 112 -24.36 10.52 -4.98
CA GLY A 112 -23.55 11.68 -5.39
C GLY A 112 -23.41 12.68 -4.23
N GLU A 113 -22.26 13.34 -4.14
CA GLU A 113 -22.00 14.43 -3.17
C GLU A 113 -22.06 14.05 -1.67
N SER A 114 -22.29 12.77 -1.32
CA SER A 114 -22.43 12.26 0.06
C SER A 114 -21.18 12.32 0.96
N GLY A 115 -20.20 13.18 0.67
CA GLY A 115 -19.01 13.39 1.49
C GLY A 115 -17.94 12.28 1.47
N LYS A 116 -18.06 11.25 0.63
CA LYS A 116 -17.07 10.14 0.54
C LYS A 116 -15.63 10.62 0.33
N SER A 117 -15.43 11.56 -0.60
CA SER A 117 -14.12 12.16 -0.87
C SER A 117 -13.62 13.00 0.31
N THR A 118 -14.53 13.65 1.05
CA THR A 118 -14.21 14.40 2.27
C THR A 118 -13.76 13.46 3.39
N PHE A 119 -14.43 12.32 3.59
CA PHE A 119 -14.00 11.30 4.54
C PHE A 119 -12.58 10.79 4.24
N LEU A 120 -12.27 10.49 2.97
CA LEU A 120 -10.94 10.06 2.56
C LEU A 120 -9.88 11.16 2.77
N LYS A 121 -10.21 12.44 2.53
CA LYS A 121 -9.34 13.57 2.86
C LYS A 121 -9.09 13.68 4.37
N GLN A 122 -10.11 13.50 5.21
CA GLN A 122 -9.95 13.47 6.67
C GLN A 122 -9.08 12.29 7.14
N MET A 123 -9.23 11.11 6.54
CA MET A 123 -8.36 9.96 6.85
C MET A 123 -6.88 10.25 6.55
N ARG A 124 -6.56 10.92 5.43
CA ARG A 124 -5.18 11.36 5.14
C ARG A 124 -4.63 12.29 6.22
N ILE A 125 -5.42 13.28 6.64
CA ILE A 125 -5.05 14.24 7.69
C ILE A 125 -4.78 13.51 9.03
N ILE A 126 -5.69 12.63 9.44
CA ILE A 126 -5.60 11.89 10.72
C ILE A 126 -4.38 10.95 10.74
N HIS A 127 -4.06 10.32 9.60
CA HIS A 127 -2.89 9.44 9.48
C HIS A 127 -1.56 10.19 9.22
N GLY A 128 -1.56 11.52 9.20
CA GLY A 128 -0.34 12.31 8.98
C GLY A 128 0.24 12.17 7.56
N VAL A 129 -0.59 11.81 6.59
CA VAL A 129 -0.17 11.73 5.18
C VAL A 129 -0.12 13.15 4.62
N ASN A 130 1.09 13.64 4.39
CA ASN A 130 1.31 14.98 3.85
C ASN A 130 0.65 15.18 2.47
N PHE A 131 0.43 16.45 2.15
CA PHE A 131 0.01 16.90 0.82
C PHE A 131 1.25 17.47 0.13
N ASP A 132 1.61 16.90 -1.01
CA ASP A 132 2.73 17.38 -1.82
C ASP A 132 2.38 18.69 -2.52
N TYR A 133 3.39 19.46 -2.93
CA TYR A 133 3.21 20.75 -3.59
C TYR A 133 2.39 20.65 -4.88
N GLU A 134 2.65 19.64 -5.71
CA GLU A 134 1.87 19.37 -6.93
C GLU A 134 0.37 19.15 -6.63
N LEU A 135 0.07 18.39 -5.56
CA LEU A 135 -1.30 18.12 -5.12
C LEU A 135 -1.99 19.36 -4.50
N LEU A 136 -1.21 20.26 -3.89
CA LEU A 136 -1.73 21.54 -3.40
C LEU A 136 -2.10 22.48 -4.56
N LEU A 137 -1.34 22.49 -5.65
CA LEU A 137 -1.69 23.22 -6.87
C LEU A 137 -2.97 22.66 -7.53
N GLU A 138 -3.11 21.33 -7.60
CA GLU A 138 -4.36 20.69 -8.08
C GLU A 138 -5.56 21.14 -7.23
N TYR A 139 -5.44 21.11 -5.90
CA TYR A 139 -6.50 21.58 -5.01
C TYR A 139 -6.76 23.08 -5.12
N GLN A 140 -5.76 23.92 -5.37
CA GLN A 140 -5.95 25.35 -5.60
C GLN A 140 -6.82 25.61 -6.84
N SER A 141 -6.52 24.95 -7.96
CA SER A 141 -7.32 25.03 -9.19
C SER A 141 -8.78 24.59 -8.95
N VAL A 142 -8.98 23.46 -8.25
CA VAL A 142 -10.31 22.97 -7.86
C VAL A 142 -11.05 23.95 -6.94
N ILE A 143 -10.36 24.65 -6.04
CA ILE A 143 -10.98 25.68 -5.18
C ILE A 143 -11.50 26.85 -6.02
N TYR A 144 -10.68 27.40 -6.92
CA TYR A 144 -11.11 28.51 -7.79
C TYR A 144 -12.29 28.12 -8.69
N GLN A 145 -12.25 26.94 -9.31
CA GLN A 145 -13.34 26.43 -10.13
C GLN A 145 -14.65 26.28 -9.31
N ASN A 146 -14.57 25.78 -8.08
CA ASN A 146 -15.74 25.66 -7.21
C ASN A 146 -16.33 27.02 -6.80
N VAL A 147 -15.49 28.03 -6.55
CA VAL A 147 -15.95 29.39 -6.23
C VAL A 147 -16.66 30.03 -7.43
N ILE A 148 -16.07 29.97 -8.63
CA ILE A 148 -16.67 30.53 -9.85
C ILE A 148 -17.97 29.82 -10.22
N ARG A 149 -17.97 28.48 -10.24
CA ARG A 149 -19.20 27.69 -10.49
C ARG A 149 -20.26 27.96 -9.43
N GLY A 150 -19.88 28.12 -8.17
CA GLY A 150 -20.78 28.50 -7.08
C GLY A 150 -21.46 29.85 -7.33
N MET A 151 -20.70 30.87 -7.76
CA MET A 151 -21.25 32.18 -8.13
C MET A 151 -22.20 32.08 -9.33
N GLN A 152 -21.83 31.35 -10.38
CA GLN A 152 -22.68 31.13 -11.56
C GLN A 152 -24.02 30.47 -11.18
N VAL A 153 -24.00 29.44 -10.33
CA VAL A 153 -25.21 28.77 -9.83
C VAL A 153 -26.10 29.71 -9.02
N LEU A 154 -25.53 30.62 -8.22
CA LEU A 154 -26.30 31.62 -7.47
C LEU A 154 -26.96 32.66 -8.41
N LEU A 155 -26.27 33.10 -9.46
CA LEU A 155 -26.82 34.01 -10.47
C LEU A 155 -27.97 33.37 -11.24
N ASP A 156 -27.79 32.12 -11.67
CA ASP A 156 -28.83 31.30 -12.31
C ASP A 156 -30.04 31.06 -11.39
N ALA A 157 -29.81 30.81 -10.10
CA ALA A 157 -30.87 30.62 -9.12
C ALA A 157 -31.68 31.90 -8.90
N ARG A 158 -31.00 33.06 -8.83
CA ARG A 158 -31.65 34.38 -8.73
C ARG A 158 -32.59 34.63 -9.92
N GLU A 159 -32.12 34.36 -11.13
CA GLU A 159 -32.90 34.49 -12.38
C GLU A 159 -34.14 33.57 -12.34
N LYS A 160 -33.95 32.28 -12.05
CA LYS A 160 -35.04 31.29 -11.95
C LYS A 160 -36.07 31.60 -10.86
N LEU A 161 -35.65 32.26 -9.78
CA LEU A 161 -36.51 32.66 -8.66
C LEU A 161 -37.07 34.09 -8.80
N ASN A 162 -36.76 34.81 -9.89
CA ASN A 162 -37.19 36.19 -10.15
C ASN A 162 -36.86 37.19 -9.02
N ILE A 163 -35.71 37.02 -8.35
CA ILE A 163 -35.32 37.87 -7.23
C ILE A 163 -34.71 39.18 -7.77
N ALA A 164 -35.31 40.33 -7.44
CA ALA A 164 -34.82 41.65 -7.85
C ALA A 164 -33.39 41.94 -7.34
N TRP A 165 -32.62 42.77 -8.05
CA TRP A 165 -31.33 43.26 -7.56
C TRP A 165 -31.54 44.21 -6.37
N GLY A 166 -30.69 44.12 -5.35
CA GLY A 166 -30.72 45.04 -4.21
C GLY A 166 -30.10 46.42 -4.47
N SER A 167 -29.46 46.61 -5.62
CA SER A 167 -28.88 47.89 -6.06
C SER A 167 -28.75 47.90 -7.59
N ASP A 168 -29.10 49.02 -8.21
CA ASP A 168 -28.94 49.22 -9.64
C ASP A 168 -27.46 49.10 -10.07
N GLY A 169 -27.22 48.59 -11.29
CA GLY A 169 -25.88 48.44 -11.89
C GLY A 169 -25.23 47.06 -11.77
N ARG A 170 -25.58 46.24 -10.77
CA ARG A 170 -25.00 44.87 -10.58
C ARG A 170 -25.36 43.85 -11.67
N GLU A 171 -26.25 44.23 -12.57
CA GLU A 171 -26.67 43.40 -13.70
C GLU A 171 -25.52 43.16 -14.68
N GLN A 172 -24.70 44.18 -14.95
CA GLN A 172 -23.53 44.04 -15.83
C GLN A 172 -22.46 43.13 -15.21
N ASP A 173 -22.14 43.34 -13.93
CA ASP A 173 -21.20 42.48 -13.17
C ASP A 173 -21.64 41.00 -13.20
N ALA A 174 -22.95 40.75 -13.17
CA ALA A 174 -23.51 39.40 -13.23
C ALA A 174 -23.38 38.77 -14.62
N TYR A 175 -23.54 39.53 -15.71
CA TYR A 175 -23.26 39.03 -17.06
C TYR A 175 -21.78 38.69 -17.23
N ASP A 176 -20.89 39.57 -16.78
CA ASP A 176 -19.44 39.36 -16.88
C ASP A 176 -18.99 38.15 -16.03
N ALA A 177 -19.55 37.96 -14.83
CA ALA A 177 -19.32 36.77 -14.01
C ALA A 177 -19.91 35.47 -14.60
N LYS A 178 -20.97 35.56 -15.40
CA LYS A 178 -21.54 34.42 -16.13
C LYS A 178 -20.69 34.03 -17.34
N LEU A 179 -19.93 34.98 -17.89
CA LEU A 179 -18.95 34.80 -18.97
C LEU A 179 -17.54 34.38 -18.48
N MET A 180 -17.27 34.41 -17.17
CA MET A 180 -16.01 33.90 -16.62
C MET A 180 -15.91 32.38 -16.76
N GLU A 181 -15.30 31.93 -17.85
CA GLU A 181 -14.71 30.61 -17.95
C GLU A 181 -13.38 30.59 -17.19
N CYS A 182 -13.25 29.68 -16.22
CA CYS A 182 -11.96 29.37 -15.61
C CYS A 182 -11.19 28.46 -16.58
N SER A 183 -10.68 29.04 -17.67
CA SER A 183 -9.61 28.43 -18.45
C SER A 183 -8.41 28.16 -17.53
N SER A 184 -7.70 27.06 -17.79
CA SER A 184 -6.72 26.52 -16.85
C SER A 184 -5.67 27.56 -16.46
N LEU A 185 -5.49 27.73 -15.15
CA LEU A 185 -4.29 28.33 -14.58
C LEU A 185 -3.18 27.27 -14.70
N ASP A 186 -2.49 27.31 -15.84
CA ASP A 186 -1.27 26.54 -16.12
C ASP A 186 -0.07 27.08 -15.30
#